data_AF-A0A6J4XW42-F1
#
_entry.id   AF-A0A6J4XW42-F1
#
_cell.length_a   1.000
_cell.length_b   1.000
_cell.length_c   1.000
_cell.angle_alpha   90.00
_cell.angle_beta   90.00
_cell.angle_gamma   90.00
#
_symmetry.space_group_name_H-M   'P 1'
#
loop_
_entity.id
_entity.type
_entity.pdbx_description
1 polymer ?
#
loop_
_entity_poly.entity_id
_entity_poly.type
_entity_poly.pdbx_seq_one_letter_code
_entity_poly.pdbx_strand_id
1 'polypeptide(L)' 'MRRLYIVVPGIDGNLLLETKGSKSIAELKSGQSYYRPIGVEHNVVNANDFEFCFVEIELR' A
#
# COMPACT_ATOMS: atom_id res chain seq x y z
N MET A 1 5.80 14.79 14.52
CA MET A 1 5.55 13.35 14.72
C MET A 1 5.25 12.71 13.37
N ARG A 2 5.95 11.63 12.99
CA ARG A 2 5.61 10.85 11.78
C ARG A 2 4.36 10.04 12.09
N ARG A 3 3.25 10.27 11.38
CA ARG A 3 2.03 9.48 11.56
C ARG A 3 2.23 8.11 10.94
N LEU A 4 1.64 7.08 11.54
CA LEU A 4 1.65 5.72 11.02
C LEU A 4 0.31 5.47 10.34
N TYR A 5 0.32 4.73 9.25
CA TYR A 5 -0.89 4.18 8.66
C TYR A 5 -0.79 2.66 8.56
N ILE A 6 -1.95 2.01 8.63
CA ILE A 6 -2.09 0.56 8.52
C ILE A 6 -2.83 0.26 7.22
N VAL A 7 -2.29 -0.65 6.43
CA VAL A 7 -2.94 -1.17 5.22
C VAL A 7 -3.50 -2.56 5.52
N VAL A 8 -4.77 -2.78 5.17
CA VAL A 8 -5.47 -4.06 5.35
C VAL A 8 -5.99 -4.53 3.98
N PRO A 9 -5.32 -5.50 3.34
CA PRO A 9 -5.78 -6.08 2.08
C PRO A 9 -6.93 -7.07 2.30
N GLY A 10 -7.96 -6.98 1.45
CA GLY A 10 -9.07 -7.95 1.44
C GLY A 10 -8.71 -9.24 0.67
N ILE A 11 -7.91 -9.13 -0.38
CA ILE A 11 -7.47 -10.24 -1.24
C ILE A 11 -5.97 -10.15 -1.50
N ASP A 12 -5.37 -11.23 -2.01
CA ASP A 12 -3.99 -11.22 -2.51
C ASP A 12 -3.89 -10.31 -3.74
N GLY A 13 -2.80 -9.55 -3.85
CA GLY A 13 -2.55 -8.73 -5.03
C GLY A 13 -1.31 -7.86 -4.91
N ASN A 14 -1.00 -7.16 -5.98
CA ASN A 14 0.20 -6.36 -6.11
C ASN A 14 -0.12 -4.89 -6.33
N LEU A 15 0.60 -4.01 -5.64
CA LEU A 15 0.55 -2.57 -5.87
C LEU A 15 1.91 -2.09 -6.38
N LEU A 16 1.91 -1.34 -7.48
CA LEU A 16 3.09 -0.63 -7.94
C LEU A 16 3.18 0.69 -7.19
N LEU A 17 4.27 0.86 -6.44
CA LEU A 17 4.61 2.09 -5.75
C LEU A 17 5.61 2.86 -6.61
N GLU A 18 5.20 4.04 -7.09
CA GLU A 18 6.04 4.91 -7.90
C GLU A 18 6.41 6.17 -7.11
N THR A 19 7.70 6.39 -6.90
CA THR A 19 8.26 7.64 -6.39
C THR A 19 8.95 8.41 -7.52
N LYS A 20 9.42 9.63 -7.25
CA LYS A 20 10.19 10.42 -8.24
C LYS A 20 11.44 9.72 -8.77
N GLY A 21 12.00 8.74 -8.04
CA GLY A 21 13.27 8.10 -8.41
C GLY A 21 13.25 6.58 -8.43
N SER A 22 12.15 5.94 -8.03
CA SER A 22 12.09 4.47 -7.95
C SER A 22 10.68 3.95 -8.19
N LYS A 23 10.64 2.72 -8.69
CA LYS A 23 9.43 1.90 -8.79
C LYS A 23 9.66 0.61 -8.02
N SER A 24 8.66 0.17 -7.27
CA SER A 24 8.72 -1.09 -6.52
C SER A 24 7.36 -1.74 -6.47
N ILE A 25 7.32 -3.07 -6.44
CA ILE A 25 6.10 -3.83 -6.25
C ILE A 25 5.95 -4.15 -4.76
N ALA A 26 4.80 -3.79 -4.20
CA ALA A 26 4.36 -4.25 -2.90
C ALA A 26 3.42 -5.44 -3.11
N GLU A 27 3.82 -6.60 -2.60
CA GLU A 27 2.98 -7.79 -2.56
C GLU A 27 2.10 -7.73 -1.30
N LEU A 28 0.79 -7.80 -1.49
CA LEU A 28 -0.20 -7.79 -0.42
C LEU A 28 -0.85 -9.16 -0.34
N LYS A 29 -0.99 -9.67 0.88
CA LYS A 29 -1.59 -10.96 1.19
C LYS A 29 -2.85 -10.77 2.00
N SER A 30 -3.93 -11.43 1.60
CA SER A 30 -5.24 -11.32 2.25
C SER A 30 -5.13 -11.52 3.76
N GLY A 31 -5.70 -10.59 4.52
CA GLY A 31 -5.67 -10.61 5.99
C GLY A 31 -4.31 -10.28 6.64
N GLN A 32 -3.24 -10.10 5.86
CA GLN A 32 -1.94 -9.69 6.38
C GLN A 32 -1.81 -8.18 6.37
N SER A 33 -2.24 -7.55 7.46
CA SER A 33 -2.07 -6.10 7.63
C SER A 33 -0.60 -5.74 7.88
N TYR A 34 -0.17 -4.60 7.37
CA TYR A 34 1.14 -4.02 7.68
C TYR A 34 1.01 -2.53 7.99
N TYR A 35 1.94 -2.01 8.79
CA TYR A 35 2.05 -0.58 9.05
C TYR A 35 3.23 0.01 8.28
N ARG A 36 3.09 1.25 7.81
CA ARG A 36 4.21 2.05 7.34
C ARG A 36 4.24 3.40 8.05
N PRO A 37 5.44 3.92 8.36
CA PRO A 37 5.57 5.33 8.71
C PRO A 37 5.14 6.18 7.52
N ILE A 38 4.64 7.39 7.79
CA ILE A 38 4.37 8.39 6.75
C ILE A 38 5.60 8.48 5.85
N GLY A 39 5.36 8.16 4.58
CA GLY A 39 6.40 7.97 3.59
C GLY A 39 6.67 9.24 2.78
N VAL A 40 7.55 9.08 1.81
CA VAL A 40 7.72 10.02 0.70
C VAL A 40 6.46 9.97 -0.18
N GLU A 41 6.10 11.09 -0.78
CA GLU A 41 5.06 11.19 -1.80
C GLU A 41 5.28 10.11 -2.89
N HIS A 42 4.27 9.27 -3.11
CA HIS A 42 4.31 8.18 -4.09
C HIS A 42 2.92 7.99 -4.69
N ASN A 43 2.88 7.53 -5.94
CA ASN A 43 1.66 7.03 -6.56
C ASN A 43 1.48 5.56 -6.20
N VAL A 44 0.23 5.16 -6.00
CA VAL A 44 -0.17 3.76 -5.83
C VAL A 44 -0.97 3.35 -7.04
N VAL A 45 -0.43 2.42 -7.83
CA VAL A 45 -1.05 1.94 -9.07
C VAL A 45 -1.45 0.48 -8.90
N ASN A 46 -2.68 0.14 -9.28
CA ASN A 46 -3.14 -1.24 -9.33
C ASN A 46 -2.31 -2.01 -10.37
N ALA A 47 -1.49 -2.97 -9.93
CA ALA A 47 -0.61 -3.76 -10.79
C ALA A 47 -1.18 -5.17 -11.05
N ASN A 48 -2.49 -5.33 -10.90
CA ASN A 48 -3.21 -6.57 -11.16
C ASN A 48 -4.06 -6.44 -12.44
N ASP A 49 -4.47 -7.58 -13.00
CA ASP A 49 -5.44 -7.69 -14.10
C ASP A 49 -6.90 -7.75 -13.61
N PHE A 50 -7.11 -7.49 -12.31
CA PHE A 50 -8.41 -7.46 -11.65
C PHE A 50 -8.57 -6.23 -10.74
N GLU A 51 -9.79 -5.95 -10.31
CA GLU A 51 -10.09 -4.89 -9.34
C GLU A 51 -9.52 -5.26 -7.96
N PHE A 52 -8.69 -4.37 -7.40
CA PHE A 52 -8.05 -4.60 -6.11
C PHE A 52 -8.50 -3.55 -5.10
N CYS A 53 -8.89 -3.99 -3.91
CA CYS A 53 -9.33 -3.13 -2.82
C CYS A 53 -8.58 -3.43 -1.51
N PHE A 54 -8.33 -2.37 -0.74
CA PHE A 54 -7.75 -2.43 0.60
C PHE A 54 -8.27 -1.28 1.44
N VAL A 55 -8.12 -1.38 2.76
CA VAL A 55 -8.44 -0.30 3.70
C VAL A 55 -7.13 0.30 4.21
N GLU A 56 -7.04 1.63 4.18
CA GLU A 56 -5.99 2.38 4.86
C GLU A 56 -6.56 3.02 6.13
N ILE A 57 -5.83 2.86 7.24
CA ILE A 57 -6.20 3.39 8.55
C ILE A 57 -5.11 4.34 9.01
N GLU A 58 -5.40 5.63 9.07
CA GLU A 58 -4.50 6.65 9.61
C GLU A 58 -4.69 6.80 11.12
N LEU A 59 -3.60 6.70 11.89
CA LEU A 59 -3.62 6.90 13.34
C LEU A 59 -3.44 8.39 13.69
N ARG A 60 -4.25 8.88 14.65
CA ARG A 60 -4.24 10.28 15.13
C ARG A 60 -3.55 10.44 16.46
#